data_AF-A0A3M0KMS7-F1
#
_entry.id   AF-A0A3M0KMS7-F1
#
_cell.length_a   1.000
_cell.length_b   1.000
_cell.length_c   1.000
_cell.angle_alpha   90.00
_cell.angle_beta   90.00
_cell.angle_gamma   90.00
#
_symmetry.space_group_name_H-M   'P 1'
#
loop_
_entity.id
_entity.type
_entity.pdbx_description
1 polymer ?
#
loop_
_entity_poly.entity_id
_entity_poly.type
_entity_poly.pdbx_seq_one_letter_code
_entity_poly.pdbx_strand_id
1 'polypeptide(L)'
;MSLCHPQKSCFPPGLSSVAALHEMNSQKWTRLFEELAMVVAITFLLAVLATLPGQTQDPQVDLAMVQWMQQREEFLHQEGLSNVCKDVKKMTHDVLRVCQMFSKDTFMPEMYPATRKNSIHESWSISEDQILYQLLVFLQPPSRHSFRLERYNGTHLPERCSNIRVVLECTCLRNTGNIPCFVHPSKTNGTAQHSPLLQNLCTGSYLDVEEIACWVQNSVQTAWEHLPLWQHWQLTLLPSSHSCRVLLSGPSNMQLCAVLVFAVEQGSPGTFLILQ
;
A
#
# COMPACT_ATOMS: atom_id res chain seq x y z
N MET A 1 -40.34 -104.81 -36.64
CA MET A 1 -40.50 -105.27 -35.24
C MET A 1 -40.25 -104.05 -34.37
N SER A 2 -41.13 -103.46 -33.57
CA SER A 2 -42.49 -103.71 -33.08
C SER A 2 -43.17 -102.33 -32.91
N LEU A 3 -44.37 -102.09 -33.44
CA LEU A 3 -45.67 -102.09 -32.73
C LEU A 3 -45.76 -101.14 -31.52
N CYS A 4 -46.41 -99.97 -31.71
CA CYS A 4 -47.75 -99.63 -31.16
C CYS A 4 -47.96 -98.10 -30.95
N HIS A 5 -49.02 -97.63 -31.62
CA HIS A 5 -49.92 -96.47 -31.46
C HIS A 5 -50.28 -96.02 -30.01
N PRO A 6 -51.08 -94.94 -29.78
CA PRO A 6 -51.00 -93.52 -30.20
C PRO A 6 -51.47 -92.52 -29.08
N GLN A 7 -51.71 -91.24 -29.46
CA GLN A 7 -52.71 -90.28 -28.92
C GLN A 7 -52.36 -89.19 -27.86
N LYS A 8 -52.72 -87.94 -28.27
CA LYS A 8 -53.45 -86.84 -27.56
C LYS A 8 -52.74 -86.13 -26.40
N SER A 9 -52.97 -84.84 -26.07
CA SER A 9 -53.70 -83.68 -26.63
C SER A 9 -53.52 -82.49 -25.67
N CYS A 10 -53.86 -81.28 -26.15
CA CYS A 10 -54.40 -80.12 -25.42
C CYS A 10 -53.48 -79.01 -24.87
N PHE A 11 -54.03 -77.80 -24.97
CA PHE A 11 -53.51 -76.42 -24.90
C PHE A 11 -54.12 -75.69 -23.65
N PRO A 12 -53.92 -74.36 -23.41
CA PRO A 12 -53.39 -73.70 -22.19
C PRO A 12 -54.51 -73.12 -21.25
N PRO A 13 -54.25 -72.29 -20.20
CA PRO A 13 -53.96 -70.83 -20.35
C PRO A 13 -53.14 -70.11 -19.22
N GLY A 14 -52.56 -68.93 -19.55
CA GLY A 14 -52.71 -67.66 -18.80
C GLY A 14 -52.04 -67.37 -17.43
N LEU A 15 -51.17 -66.34 -17.44
CA LEU A 15 -50.96 -65.22 -16.48
C LEU A 15 -50.26 -65.40 -15.10
N SER A 16 -49.16 -64.64 -14.91
CA SER A 16 -48.84 -63.71 -13.79
C SER A 16 -47.32 -63.44 -13.77
N SER A 17 -46.83 -62.26 -14.18
CA SER A 17 -46.54 -61.08 -13.35
C SER A 17 -45.75 -61.35 -12.04
N VAL A 18 -44.73 -60.52 -11.79
CA VAL A 18 -44.07 -60.22 -10.49
C VAL A 18 -42.79 -61.00 -10.07
N ALA A 19 -42.27 -61.97 -10.81
CA ALA A 19 -41.12 -62.77 -10.30
C ALA A 19 -39.70 -62.20 -10.53
N ALA A 20 -39.52 -61.05 -11.20
CA ALA A 20 -38.18 -60.52 -11.52
C ALA A 20 -37.83 -59.17 -10.84
N LEU A 21 -38.57 -58.77 -9.81
CA LEU A 21 -38.34 -57.52 -9.07
C LEU A 21 -37.86 -57.70 -7.63
N HIS A 22 -37.62 -58.93 -7.16
CA HIS A 22 -37.33 -59.18 -5.75
C HIS A 22 -36.00 -59.90 -5.51
N GLU A 23 -34.91 -59.41 -6.10
CA GLU A 23 -33.55 -59.80 -5.69
C GLU A 23 -32.52 -58.69 -5.96
N MET A 24 -32.80 -57.49 -5.45
CA MET A 24 -31.82 -56.39 -5.43
C MET A 24 -31.37 -56.13 -3.99
N ASN A 25 -30.12 -56.48 -3.69
CA ASN A 25 -29.49 -56.39 -2.37
C ASN A 25 -29.57 -54.96 -1.78
N SER A 26 -29.75 -54.84 -0.47
CA SER A 26 -29.85 -53.59 0.30
C SER A 26 -28.76 -52.56 -0.03
N GLN A 27 -27.54 -52.98 -0.34
CA GLN A 27 -26.44 -52.09 -0.75
C GLN A 27 -26.66 -51.41 -2.12
N LYS A 28 -27.42 -52.05 -3.02
CA LYS A 28 -27.77 -51.47 -4.32
C LYS A 28 -28.86 -50.43 -4.17
N TRP A 29 -29.82 -50.65 -3.27
CA TRP A 29 -30.82 -49.66 -2.92
C TRP A 29 -30.18 -48.43 -2.30
N THR A 30 -29.27 -48.58 -1.33
CA THR A 30 -28.61 -47.42 -0.70
C THR A 30 -27.83 -46.57 -1.72
N ARG A 31 -27.11 -47.20 -2.67
CA ARG A 31 -26.42 -46.48 -3.74
C ARG A 31 -27.38 -45.77 -4.69
N LEU A 32 -28.49 -46.41 -5.09
CA LEU A 32 -29.50 -45.76 -5.93
C LEU A 32 -30.21 -44.62 -5.20
N PHE A 33 -30.45 -44.75 -3.89
CA PHE A 33 -30.99 -43.68 -3.06
C PHE A 33 -30.00 -42.51 -2.92
N GLU A 34 -28.70 -42.76 -2.76
CA GLU A 34 -27.67 -41.71 -2.72
C GLU A 34 -27.52 -41.00 -4.07
N GLU A 35 -27.51 -41.72 -5.19
CA GLU A 35 -27.47 -41.14 -6.54
C GLU A 35 -28.71 -40.29 -6.83
N LEU A 36 -29.91 -40.79 -6.51
CA LEU A 36 -31.16 -40.04 -6.67
C LEU A 36 -31.20 -38.82 -5.73
N ALA A 37 -30.72 -38.95 -4.49
CA ALA A 37 -30.63 -37.84 -3.55
C ALA A 37 -29.62 -36.77 -4.03
N MET A 38 -28.50 -37.16 -4.65
CA MET A 38 -27.55 -36.24 -5.26
C MET A 38 -28.17 -35.49 -6.44
N VAL A 39 -28.90 -36.19 -7.33
CA VAL A 39 -29.56 -35.55 -8.47
C VAL A 39 -30.65 -34.58 -8.00
N VAL A 40 -31.41 -34.94 -6.96
CA VAL A 40 -32.39 -34.03 -6.34
C VAL A 40 -31.70 -32.85 -5.68
N ALA A 41 -30.60 -33.06 -4.95
CA ALA A 41 -29.84 -31.97 -4.33
C ALA A 41 -29.26 -31.02 -5.38
N ILE A 42 -28.67 -31.53 -6.46
CA ILE A 42 -28.09 -30.73 -7.55
C ILE A 42 -29.19 -29.96 -8.28
N THR A 43 -30.31 -30.59 -8.61
CA THR A 43 -31.44 -29.90 -9.25
C THR A 43 -32.04 -28.83 -8.35
N PHE A 44 -32.13 -29.08 -7.03
CA PHE A 44 -32.54 -28.07 -6.06
C PHE A 44 -31.53 -26.94 -5.93
N LEU A 45 -30.23 -27.24 -5.96
CA LEU A 45 -29.15 -26.23 -5.91
C LEU A 45 -29.16 -25.36 -7.16
N LEU A 46 -29.35 -25.94 -8.35
CA LEU A 46 -29.50 -25.20 -9.61
C LEU A 46 -30.78 -24.37 -9.64
N ALA A 47 -31.90 -24.88 -9.10
CA ALA A 47 -33.14 -24.12 -8.96
C ALA A 47 -32.99 -22.97 -7.95
N VAL A 48 -32.33 -23.20 -6.81
CA VAL A 48 -32.01 -22.17 -5.82
C VAL A 48 -31.10 -21.11 -6.45
N LEU A 49 -30.03 -21.50 -7.15
CA LEU A 49 -29.15 -20.56 -7.88
C LEU A 49 -29.89 -19.78 -8.97
N ALA A 50 -30.90 -20.37 -9.62
CA ALA A 50 -31.75 -19.70 -10.60
C ALA A 50 -32.82 -18.77 -9.97
N THR A 51 -33.15 -18.97 -8.69
CA THR A 51 -34.13 -18.16 -7.94
C THR A 51 -33.49 -17.15 -6.99
N LEU A 52 -32.19 -17.30 -6.68
CA LEU A 52 -31.42 -16.26 -6.04
C LEU A 52 -31.45 -15.06 -6.99
N PRO A 53 -31.82 -13.86 -6.51
CA PRO A 53 -31.76 -12.66 -7.31
C PRO A 53 -30.31 -12.54 -7.77
N GLY A 54 -30.09 -12.78 -9.07
CA GLY A 54 -28.82 -12.44 -9.70
C GLY A 54 -28.54 -11.02 -9.30
N GLN A 55 -27.38 -10.79 -8.70
CA GLN A 55 -26.93 -9.47 -8.26
C GLN A 55 -27.06 -8.54 -9.46
N THR A 56 -28.19 -7.85 -9.55
CA THR A 56 -28.47 -6.88 -10.60
C THR A 56 -27.56 -5.72 -10.25
N GLN A 57 -26.33 -5.76 -10.76
CA GLN A 57 -25.57 -4.56 -11.02
C GLN A 57 -26.52 -3.63 -11.75
N ASP A 58 -26.89 -2.54 -11.10
CA ASP A 58 -27.75 -1.53 -11.66
C ASP A 58 -27.06 -1.04 -12.96
N PRO A 59 -27.63 -1.32 -14.15
CA PRO A 59 -26.98 -1.00 -15.41
C PRO A 59 -26.68 0.49 -15.55
N GLN A 60 -27.40 1.34 -14.80
CA GLN A 60 -27.16 2.78 -14.79
C GLN A 60 -25.93 3.15 -13.93
N VAL A 61 -25.70 2.47 -12.81
CA VAL A 61 -24.50 2.68 -11.97
C VAL A 61 -23.26 2.13 -12.66
N ASP A 62 -23.40 1.00 -13.35
CA ASP A 62 -22.31 0.38 -14.11
C ASP A 62 -22.00 1.17 -15.39
N LEU A 63 -23.02 1.66 -16.12
CA LEU A 63 -22.81 2.55 -17.28
C LEU A 63 -22.26 3.92 -16.86
N ALA A 64 -22.69 4.46 -15.71
CA ALA A 64 -22.10 5.68 -15.17
C ALA A 64 -20.65 5.46 -14.73
N MET A 65 -20.32 4.34 -14.08
CA MET A 65 -18.93 3.97 -13.76
C MET A 65 -18.10 3.79 -15.00
N VAL A 66 -18.60 3.07 -16.01
CA VAL A 66 -17.90 2.85 -17.28
C VAL A 66 -17.74 4.17 -18.02
N GLN A 67 -18.75 5.03 -18.12
CA GLN A 67 -18.62 6.37 -18.69
C GLN A 67 -17.64 7.23 -17.91
N TRP A 68 -17.66 7.19 -16.58
CA TRP A 68 -16.67 7.87 -15.74
C TRP A 68 -15.27 7.33 -15.97
N MET A 69 -15.09 6.02 -16.12
CA MET A 69 -13.82 5.38 -16.44
C MET A 69 -13.34 5.73 -17.85
N GLN A 70 -14.23 5.77 -18.84
CA GLN A 70 -13.92 6.11 -20.23
C GLN A 70 -13.61 7.60 -20.38
N GLN A 71 -14.36 8.47 -19.71
CA GLN A 71 -14.13 9.91 -19.67
C GLN A 71 -12.86 10.24 -18.87
N ARG A 72 -12.54 9.45 -17.83
CA ARG A 72 -11.26 9.47 -17.11
C ARG A 72 -10.11 8.99 -18.00
N GLU A 73 -10.27 7.91 -18.78
CA GLU A 73 -9.29 7.43 -19.78
C GLU A 73 -9.05 8.42 -20.91
N GLU A 74 -10.07 9.09 -21.43
CA GLU A 74 -9.93 10.17 -22.42
C GLU A 74 -9.27 11.43 -21.83
N PHE A 75 -9.58 11.80 -20.58
CA PHE A 75 -8.91 12.91 -19.88
C PHE A 75 -7.45 12.59 -19.52
N LEU A 76 -7.14 11.31 -19.25
CA LEU A 76 -5.79 10.78 -19.10
C LEU A 76 -5.00 10.85 -20.43
N HIS A 77 -5.66 10.95 -21.59
CA HIS A 77 -5.07 10.70 -22.91
C HIS A 77 -4.55 11.91 -23.70
N GLN A 78 -4.03 12.99 -23.09
CA GLN A 78 -2.73 13.58 -23.52
C GLN A 78 -2.36 14.96 -22.98
N GLU A 79 -3.29 15.89 -22.70
CA GLU A 79 -2.90 17.28 -22.35
C GLU A 79 -3.27 17.72 -20.92
N GLY A 80 -4.50 17.41 -20.46
CA GLY A 80 -5.01 17.83 -19.15
C GLY A 80 -4.46 17.04 -17.95
N LEU A 81 -3.98 15.81 -18.16
CA LEU A 81 -3.23 15.11 -17.11
C LEU A 81 -1.76 15.54 -17.10
N SER A 82 -1.21 15.86 -18.27
CA SER A 82 0.19 16.26 -18.43
C SER A 82 0.49 17.56 -17.68
N ASN A 83 -0.42 18.55 -17.72
CA ASN A 83 -0.24 19.80 -16.96
C ASN A 83 -0.41 19.57 -15.45
N VAL A 84 -1.37 18.77 -15.02
CA VAL A 84 -1.65 18.46 -13.61
C VAL A 84 -0.54 17.63 -12.99
N CYS A 85 -0.03 16.61 -13.68
CA CYS A 85 1.15 15.88 -13.24
C CYS A 85 2.37 16.80 -13.10
N LYS A 86 2.55 17.77 -14.03
CA LYS A 86 3.63 18.77 -13.90
C LYS A 86 3.42 19.66 -12.69
N ASP A 87 2.19 20.11 -12.43
CA ASP A 87 1.86 20.94 -11.28
C ASP A 87 2.11 20.19 -9.97
N VAL A 88 1.64 18.95 -9.84
CA VAL A 88 1.90 18.09 -8.68
C VAL A 88 3.40 17.91 -8.42
N LYS A 89 4.19 17.63 -9.46
CA LYS A 89 5.65 17.53 -9.31
C LYS A 89 6.24 18.83 -8.77
N LYS A 90 5.83 19.95 -9.37
CA LYS A 90 6.31 21.28 -9.00
C LYS A 90 5.90 21.67 -7.58
N MET A 91 4.63 21.48 -7.22
CA MET A 91 4.09 21.65 -5.87
C MET A 91 4.91 20.86 -4.84
N THR A 92 5.15 19.58 -5.12
CA THR A 92 5.93 18.72 -4.22
C THR A 92 7.35 19.24 -4.04
N HIS A 93 7.99 19.71 -5.12
CA HIS A 93 9.34 20.28 -5.05
C HIS A 93 9.38 21.64 -4.34
N ASP A 94 8.36 22.49 -4.54
CA ASP A 94 8.23 23.78 -3.88
C ASP A 94 8.02 23.61 -2.36
N VAL A 95 7.17 22.65 -1.95
CA VAL A 95 6.99 22.24 -0.55
C VAL A 95 8.32 21.81 0.06
N LEU A 96 9.02 20.87 -0.56
CA LEU A 96 10.31 20.39 -0.07
C LEU A 96 11.34 21.51 0.04
N ARG A 97 11.38 22.44 -0.92
CA ARG A 97 12.25 23.62 -0.85
C ARG A 97 11.93 24.50 0.36
N VAL A 98 10.66 24.73 0.65
CA VAL A 98 10.27 25.50 1.85
C VAL A 98 10.64 24.73 3.12
N CYS A 99 10.41 23.43 3.18
CA CYS A 99 10.83 22.63 4.33
C CYS A 99 12.36 22.69 4.54
N GLN A 100 13.17 22.66 3.48
CA GLN A 100 14.64 22.83 3.58
C GLN A 100 15.02 24.17 4.23
N MET A 101 14.30 25.24 3.88
CA MET A 101 14.54 26.55 4.50
C MET A 101 14.24 26.53 6.00
N PHE A 102 13.21 25.80 6.43
CA PHE A 102 12.87 25.66 7.85
C PHE A 102 13.81 24.74 8.62
N SER A 103 14.38 23.71 7.98
CA SER A 103 15.33 22.80 8.64
C SER A 103 16.73 23.41 8.76
N LYS A 104 17.07 24.41 7.93
CA LYS A 104 18.40 25.00 7.91
C LYS A 104 18.79 25.58 9.27
N ASP A 105 19.99 25.26 9.74
CA ASP A 105 20.56 25.71 11.02
C ASP A 105 19.78 25.28 12.29
N THR A 106 18.80 24.38 12.18
CA THR A 106 18.00 23.88 13.33
C THR A 106 18.48 22.58 13.94
N PHE A 107 19.59 22.02 13.45
CA PHE A 107 20.04 20.66 13.76
C PHE A 107 19.02 19.56 13.43
N MET A 108 18.08 19.82 12.54
CA MET A 108 17.18 18.82 11.95
C MET A 108 17.69 18.39 10.56
N PRO A 109 17.34 17.19 10.09
CA PRO A 109 17.71 16.73 8.75
C PRO A 109 17.20 17.68 7.67
N GLU A 110 17.96 17.81 6.60
CA GLU A 110 17.49 18.50 5.39
C GLU A 110 16.86 17.48 4.43
N MET A 111 15.72 17.84 3.82
CA MET A 111 14.97 16.96 2.92
C MET A 111 15.24 17.32 1.46
N TYR A 112 15.86 16.43 0.70
CA TYR A 112 16.14 16.64 -0.72
C TYR A 112 15.32 15.71 -1.59
N PRO A 113 14.58 16.21 -2.60
CA PRO A 113 14.02 15.34 -3.61
C PRO A 113 15.19 14.65 -4.34
N ALA A 114 15.05 13.34 -4.59
CA ALA A 114 16.03 12.62 -5.38
C ALA A 114 16.22 13.31 -6.74
N THR A 115 17.43 13.82 -6.99
CA THR A 115 17.69 14.64 -8.17
C THR A 115 17.66 13.76 -9.42
N ARG A 116 16.90 14.20 -10.44
CA ARG A 116 16.67 13.49 -11.70
C ARG A 116 17.98 13.14 -12.40
N LYS A 117 18.53 11.96 -12.10
CA LYS A 117 19.54 11.32 -12.95
C LYS A 117 19.07 9.94 -13.41
N ASN A 118 18.25 9.25 -12.61
CA ASN A 118 17.73 7.90 -12.90
C ASN A 118 16.21 7.84 -12.58
N SER A 119 15.42 7.08 -13.35
CA SER A 119 13.94 7.00 -13.24
C SER A 119 13.42 6.21 -12.02
N ILE A 120 14.31 5.68 -11.17
CA ILE A 120 13.93 4.82 -10.04
C ILE A 120 13.43 5.59 -8.81
N HIS A 121 13.60 6.91 -8.76
CA HIS A 121 13.32 7.71 -7.58
C HIS A 121 11.95 8.41 -7.62
N GLU A 122 11.24 8.26 -8.73
CA GLU A 122 9.97 8.90 -8.99
C GLU A 122 9.09 7.92 -9.75
N SER A 123 7.85 7.69 -9.32
CA SER A 123 6.93 6.81 -10.03
C SER A 123 5.49 7.30 -9.98
N TRP A 124 4.72 6.87 -10.97
CA TRP A 124 3.30 7.15 -11.11
C TRP A 124 2.56 5.81 -11.15
N SER A 125 1.51 5.69 -10.38
CA SER A 125 0.62 4.52 -10.42
C SER A 125 -0.83 4.95 -10.27
N ILE A 126 -1.74 4.10 -10.70
CA ILE A 126 -3.18 4.32 -10.55
C ILE A 126 -3.67 3.23 -9.58
N SER A 127 -4.20 3.66 -8.44
CA SER A 127 -5.02 2.83 -7.56
C SER A 127 -6.49 3.04 -7.92
N GLU A 128 -7.37 2.10 -7.55
CA GLU A 128 -8.79 2.02 -7.97
C GLU A 128 -9.46 3.41 -8.07
N ASP A 129 -9.29 4.25 -7.05
CA ASP A 129 -9.90 5.59 -6.98
C ASP A 129 -8.94 6.78 -7.09
N GLN A 130 -7.62 6.57 -7.13
CA GLN A 130 -6.65 7.68 -6.99
C GLN A 130 -5.40 7.48 -7.83
N ILE A 131 -4.90 8.58 -8.41
CA ILE A 131 -3.57 8.62 -9.00
C ILE A 131 -2.56 8.82 -7.87
N LEU A 132 -1.49 8.04 -7.89
CA LEU A 132 -0.41 8.07 -6.92
C LEU A 132 0.87 8.58 -7.57
N TYR A 133 1.43 9.63 -6.98
CA TYR A 133 2.74 10.16 -7.31
C TYR A 133 3.70 9.83 -6.18
N GLN A 134 4.62 8.90 -6.39
CA GLN A 134 5.62 8.55 -5.37
C GLN A 134 6.94 9.25 -5.68
N LEU A 135 7.50 9.93 -4.69
CA LEU A 135 8.80 10.59 -4.76
C LEU A 135 9.69 10.15 -3.60
N LEU A 136 10.92 9.75 -3.93
CA LEU A 136 11.95 9.49 -2.94
C LEU A 136 12.55 10.81 -2.43
N VAL A 137 12.58 10.97 -1.11
CA VAL A 137 13.12 12.13 -0.40
C VAL A 137 14.30 11.68 0.44
N PHE A 138 15.48 12.19 0.11
CA PHE A 138 16.71 11.95 0.85
C PHE A 138 16.79 12.84 2.08
N LEU A 139 17.01 12.22 3.24
CA LEU A 139 17.33 12.88 4.49
C LEU A 139 18.84 13.03 4.60
N GLN A 140 19.32 14.27 4.57
CA GLN A 140 20.73 14.58 4.82
C GLN A 140 20.93 14.93 6.29
N PRO A 141 21.98 14.38 6.94
CA PRO A 141 22.25 14.71 8.33
C PRO A 141 22.61 16.20 8.46
N PRO A 142 22.12 16.88 9.51
CA PRO A 142 22.54 18.25 9.78
C PRO A 142 24.01 18.31 10.15
N SER A 143 24.57 19.52 10.17
CA SER A 143 25.94 19.74 10.64
C SER A 143 26.20 19.06 11.99
N ARG A 144 27.40 18.47 12.13
CA ARG A 144 27.85 17.74 13.33
C ARG A 144 27.10 16.44 13.60
N HIS A 145 26.35 15.94 12.64
CA HIS A 145 25.70 14.65 12.68
C HIS A 145 26.15 13.84 11.47
N SER A 146 26.22 12.53 11.66
CA SER A 146 26.49 11.57 10.60
C SER A 146 25.49 10.43 10.70
N PHE A 147 24.94 9.99 9.57
CA PHE A 147 24.11 8.80 9.48
C PHE A 147 24.99 7.60 9.11
N ARG A 148 24.97 6.57 9.93
CA ARG A 148 25.76 5.35 9.73
C ARG A 148 24.85 4.13 9.72
N LEU A 149 24.93 3.36 8.64
CA LEU A 149 24.34 2.03 8.62
C LEU A 149 25.09 1.11 9.59
N GLU A 150 24.36 0.50 10.51
CA GLU A 150 24.87 -0.58 11.36
C GLU A 150 24.25 -1.90 10.93
N ARG A 151 25.08 -2.96 10.93
CA ARG A 151 24.54 -4.31 10.75
C ARG A 151 23.84 -4.71 12.05
N TYR A 152 22.68 -5.32 11.90
CA TYR A 152 21.93 -5.90 13.01
C TYR A 152 22.86 -6.77 13.88
N ASN A 153 23.05 -6.39 15.14
CA ASN A 153 23.99 -7.05 16.05
C ASN A 153 23.28 -7.90 17.13
N GLY A 154 21.97 -8.12 17.00
CA GLY A 154 21.18 -8.86 18.00
C GLY A 154 20.51 -7.99 19.06
N THR A 155 20.70 -6.66 19.06
CA THR A 155 19.79 -5.77 19.80
C THR A 155 18.43 -5.75 19.12
N HIS A 156 17.38 -6.10 19.86
CA HIS A 156 16.00 -6.06 19.38
C HIS A 156 15.53 -4.61 19.29
N LEU A 157 15.90 -3.92 18.21
CA LEU A 157 15.33 -2.60 17.89
C LEU A 157 13.83 -2.76 17.64
N PRO A 158 13.00 -1.77 18.04
CA PRO A 158 11.59 -1.72 17.65
C PRO A 158 11.46 -1.77 16.12
N GLU A 159 10.36 -2.35 15.60
CA GLU A 159 10.13 -2.49 14.15
C GLU A 159 10.13 -1.14 13.42
N ARG A 160 9.71 -0.07 14.08
CA ARG A 160 9.73 1.32 13.59
C ARG A 160 11.12 1.95 13.49
N CYS A 161 12.15 1.30 14.03
CA CYS A 161 13.52 1.82 13.99
C CYS A 161 14.28 1.25 12.80
N SER A 162 14.89 2.14 12.03
CA SER A 162 15.80 1.73 10.97
C SER A 162 17.16 1.29 11.54
N ASN A 163 17.94 0.56 10.72
CA ASN A 163 19.33 0.22 11.03
C ASN A 163 20.30 1.41 10.85
N ILE A 164 19.80 2.64 10.77
CA ILE A 164 20.61 3.86 10.63
C ILE A 164 20.84 4.48 12.01
N ARG A 165 22.08 4.41 12.48
CA ARG A 165 22.52 5.07 13.69
C ARG A 165 22.94 6.51 13.39
N VAL A 166 22.48 7.43 14.23
CA VAL A 166 22.93 8.82 14.26
C VAL A 166 24.17 8.92 15.15
N VAL A 167 25.25 9.45 14.59
CA VAL A 167 26.50 9.72 15.30
C VAL A 167 26.70 11.22 15.44
N LEU A 168 26.92 11.66 16.67
CA LEU A 168 27.29 13.04 16.97
C LEU A 168 28.79 13.24 16.77
N GLU A 169 29.15 14.32 16.08
CA GLU A 169 30.54 14.68 15.80
C GLU A 169 31.00 15.80 16.73
N CYS A 170 32.15 15.61 17.37
CA CYS A 170 32.72 16.61 18.26
C CYS A 170 33.39 17.74 17.46
N THR A 171 33.06 18.99 17.77
CA THR A 171 33.66 20.18 17.13
C THR A 171 34.52 21.03 18.07
N CYS A 172 34.78 20.59 19.31
CA CYS A 172 35.51 21.37 20.32
C CYS A 172 36.91 21.84 19.86
N LEU A 173 37.58 21.05 19.02
CA LEU A 173 38.92 21.37 18.49
C LEU A 173 38.90 22.39 17.33
N ARG A 174 37.74 22.62 16.70
CA ARG A 174 37.62 23.43 15.48
C ARG A 174 37.32 24.92 15.73
N ASN A 175 37.33 25.38 16.98
CA ASN A 175 37.13 26.78 17.39
C ASN A 175 35.90 27.46 16.71
N THR A 176 34.82 26.70 16.52
CA THR A 176 33.64 27.09 15.74
C THR A 176 32.59 27.79 16.60
N GLY A 177 32.96 28.95 17.18
CA GLY A 177 32.03 29.86 17.87
C GLY A 177 31.28 29.28 19.08
N ASN A 178 30.23 29.96 19.53
CA ASN A 178 29.38 29.60 20.68
C ASN A 178 28.38 28.46 20.40
N ILE A 179 28.64 27.61 19.41
CA ILE A 179 27.71 26.54 19.03
C ILE A 179 27.90 25.35 19.98
N PRO A 180 26.83 24.80 20.57
CA PRO A 180 26.95 23.69 21.53
C PRO A 180 27.54 22.44 20.88
N CYS A 181 28.42 21.76 21.64
CA CYS A 181 28.90 20.42 21.30
C CYS A 181 28.02 19.38 21.98
N PHE A 182 27.23 18.64 21.20
CA PHE A 182 26.34 17.60 21.74
C PHE A 182 27.09 16.40 22.32
N VAL A 183 28.36 16.19 21.95
CA VAL A 183 29.22 15.16 22.53
C VAL A 183 29.69 15.54 23.94
N HIS A 184 29.91 16.83 24.19
CA HIS A 184 30.42 17.37 25.45
C HIS A 184 29.51 18.49 25.95
N PRO A 185 28.33 18.16 26.51
CA PRO A 185 27.38 19.17 26.98
C PRO A 185 28.01 20.03 28.08
N SER A 186 27.86 21.36 27.96
CA SER A 186 28.31 22.28 29.02
C SER A 186 27.47 22.08 30.28
N LYS A 187 28.13 22.04 31.43
CA LYS A 187 27.47 21.91 32.75
C LYS A 187 26.92 23.24 33.29
N THR A 188 27.18 24.36 32.63
CA THR A 188 26.98 25.70 33.21
C THR A 188 25.53 26.16 33.33
N ASN A 189 24.57 25.56 32.61
CA ASN A 189 23.21 26.12 32.49
C ASN A 189 22.09 25.17 32.99
N GLY A 190 22.39 24.12 33.75
CA GLY A 190 21.39 23.25 34.40
C GLY A 190 20.59 22.32 33.49
N THR A 191 20.54 22.56 32.18
CA THR A 191 20.00 21.64 31.17
C THR A 191 21.12 21.08 30.30
N ALA A 192 21.24 19.76 30.25
CA ALA A 192 22.10 19.10 29.27
C ALA A 192 21.57 19.47 27.87
N GLN A 193 22.41 20.05 27.02
CA GLN A 193 22.02 20.35 25.65
C GLN A 193 22.00 19.05 24.84
N HIS A 194 20.80 18.57 24.56
CA HIS A 194 20.56 17.38 23.74
C HIS A 194 20.42 17.77 22.27
N SER A 195 20.80 16.86 21.38
CA SER A 195 20.57 17.04 19.94
C SER A 195 19.06 17.02 19.65
N PRO A 196 18.49 18.06 19.00
CA PRO A 196 17.09 18.06 18.60
C PRO A 196 16.72 16.86 17.72
N LEU A 197 17.62 16.44 16.82
CA LEU A 197 17.42 15.27 15.97
C LEU A 197 17.30 13.99 16.80
N LEU A 198 18.23 13.77 17.74
CA LEU A 198 18.16 12.58 18.61
C LEU A 198 16.92 12.58 19.51
N GLN A 199 16.48 13.75 19.94
CA GLN A 199 15.32 13.88 20.81
C GLN A 199 14.01 13.64 20.07
N ASN A 200 13.91 14.11 18.82
CA ASN A 200 12.65 14.18 18.10
C ASN A 200 12.50 13.13 17.01
N LEU A 201 13.58 12.55 16.47
CA LEU A 201 13.55 11.67 15.30
C LEU A 201 14.21 10.31 15.54
N CYS A 202 14.57 10.00 16.78
CA CYS A 202 15.28 8.76 17.12
C CYS A 202 14.64 8.06 18.31
N THR A 203 14.64 6.74 18.28
CA THR A 203 14.54 5.91 19.48
C THR A 203 15.97 5.54 19.90
N GLY A 204 16.44 6.16 20.99
CA GLY A 204 17.84 6.08 21.40
C GLY A 204 18.74 6.83 20.41
N SER A 205 19.60 6.09 19.70
CA SER A 205 20.50 6.66 18.67
C SER A 205 20.16 6.22 17.24
N TYR A 206 19.02 5.56 17.03
CA TYR A 206 18.60 5.04 15.73
C TYR A 206 17.43 5.84 15.19
N LEU A 207 17.48 6.15 13.90
CA LEU A 207 16.39 6.87 13.23
C LEU A 207 15.09 6.06 13.34
N ASP A 208 14.07 6.72 13.88
CA ASP A 208 12.73 6.17 14.05
C ASP A 208 11.83 6.66 12.92
N VAL A 209 11.31 5.73 12.12
CA VAL A 209 10.59 6.03 10.89
C VAL A 209 9.23 6.67 11.19
N GLU A 210 8.59 6.29 12.29
CA GLU A 210 7.32 6.90 12.73
C GLU A 210 7.51 8.37 13.12
N GLU A 211 8.54 8.65 13.91
CA GLU A 211 8.87 10.01 14.33
C GLU A 211 9.28 10.88 13.13
N ILE A 212 10.05 10.30 12.19
CA ILE A 212 10.37 10.96 10.92
C ILE A 212 9.11 11.26 10.12
N ALA A 213 8.20 10.29 9.95
CA ALA A 213 6.96 10.49 9.21
C ALA A 213 6.14 11.62 9.81
N CYS A 214 5.96 11.62 11.14
CA CYS A 214 5.27 12.67 11.88
C CYS A 214 5.91 14.04 11.64
N TRP A 215 7.24 14.14 11.79
CA TRP A 215 7.97 15.39 11.58
C TRP A 215 7.88 15.91 10.15
N VAL A 216 8.01 15.04 9.13
CA VAL A 216 7.88 15.44 7.73
C VAL A 216 6.46 15.89 7.42
N GLN A 217 5.43 15.20 7.92
CA GLN A 217 4.04 15.60 7.74
C GLN A 217 3.79 17.00 8.29
N ASN A 218 4.22 17.28 9.53
CA ASN A 218 4.10 18.61 10.13
C ASN A 218 4.87 19.66 9.32
N SER A 219 6.09 19.33 8.88
CA SER A 219 6.91 20.22 8.06
C SER A 219 6.27 20.54 6.71
N VAL A 220 5.64 19.55 6.07
CA VAL A 220 4.90 19.71 4.81
C VAL A 220 3.68 20.59 5.02
N GLN A 221 2.93 20.38 6.10
CA GLN A 221 1.76 21.20 6.43
C GLN A 221 2.16 22.66 6.67
N THR A 222 3.17 22.91 7.50
CA THR A 222 3.69 24.28 7.73
C THR A 222 4.23 24.89 6.44
N ALA A 223 4.94 24.13 5.60
CA ALA A 223 5.45 24.62 4.33
C ALA A 223 4.33 25.00 3.35
N TRP A 224 3.23 24.24 3.34
CA TRP A 224 2.08 24.51 2.48
C TRP A 224 1.48 25.90 2.72
N GLU A 225 1.40 26.33 3.98
CA GLU A 225 0.89 27.66 4.38
C GLU A 225 1.71 28.82 3.80
N HIS A 226 2.95 28.55 3.36
CA HIS A 226 3.88 29.54 2.82
C HIS A 226 3.97 29.51 1.27
N LEU A 227 3.06 28.80 0.59
CA LEU A 227 3.06 28.65 -0.86
C LEU A 227 1.84 29.31 -1.53
N PRO A 228 1.83 30.65 -1.68
CA PRO A 228 0.71 31.38 -2.27
C PRO A 228 0.46 31.03 -3.74
N LEU A 229 1.47 30.48 -4.44
CA LEU A 229 1.36 30.05 -5.83
C LEU A 229 0.28 28.98 -6.03
N TRP A 230 0.02 28.17 -5.00
CA TRP A 230 -0.86 26.99 -5.08
C TRP A 230 -2.19 27.18 -4.35
N GLN A 231 -2.64 28.42 -4.15
CA GLN A 231 -3.88 28.76 -3.43
C GLN A 231 -5.17 28.10 -3.98
N HIS A 232 -5.20 27.71 -5.25
CA HIS A 232 -6.33 27.01 -5.87
C HIS A 232 -6.34 25.50 -5.61
N TRP A 233 -5.32 25.01 -4.91
CA TRP A 233 -5.18 23.64 -4.48
C TRP A 233 -5.36 23.55 -2.97
N GLN A 234 -5.89 22.42 -2.53
CA GLN A 234 -5.97 22.06 -1.13
C GLN A 234 -5.04 20.89 -0.87
N LEU A 235 -4.33 20.97 0.25
CA LEU A 235 -3.48 19.90 0.76
C LEU A 235 -4.16 19.28 1.97
N THR A 236 -4.32 17.96 1.97
CA THR A 236 -4.77 17.18 3.12
C THR A 236 -3.75 16.08 3.42
N LEU A 237 -3.26 16.05 4.65
CA LEU A 237 -2.39 14.96 5.10
C LEU A 237 -3.22 13.70 5.33
N LEU A 238 -2.76 12.57 4.79
CA LEU A 238 -3.33 11.26 5.07
C LEU A 238 -2.48 10.56 6.13
N PRO A 239 -3.09 9.80 7.06
CA PRO A 239 -2.35 9.10 8.10
C PRO A 239 -1.39 8.08 7.49
N SER A 240 -0.12 8.14 7.92
CA SER A 240 0.91 7.16 7.61
C SER A 240 2.00 7.18 8.67
N SER A 241 2.51 6.00 9.04
CA SER A 241 3.62 5.81 9.97
C SER A 241 4.98 5.71 9.28
N HIS A 242 5.02 5.48 7.95
CA HIS A 242 6.27 5.16 7.24
C HIS A 242 6.60 6.12 6.09
N SER A 243 5.70 7.04 5.78
CA SER A 243 5.81 7.94 4.63
C SER A 243 5.02 9.22 4.91
N CYS A 244 5.23 10.28 4.13
CA CYS A 244 4.32 11.43 4.15
C CYS A 244 3.36 11.31 2.96
N ARG A 245 2.07 11.10 3.24
CA ARG A 245 1.02 10.96 2.22
C ARG A 245 0.19 12.22 2.18
N VAL A 246 0.09 12.80 1.00
CA VAL A 246 -0.50 14.12 0.77
C VAL A 246 -1.56 13.99 -0.30
N LEU A 247 -2.82 14.16 0.06
CA LEU A 247 -3.91 14.29 -0.89
C LEU A 247 -3.97 15.74 -1.37
N LEU A 248 -3.78 15.92 -2.67
CA LEU A 248 -3.86 17.19 -3.38
C LEU A 248 -5.19 17.24 -4.11
N SER A 249 -6.06 18.15 -3.67
CA SER A 249 -7.35 18.42 -4.32
C SER A 249 -7.24 19.71 -5.11
N GLY A 250 -7.38 19.61 -6.42
CA GLY A 250 -7.26 20.74 -7.35
C GLY A 250 -8.61 21.22 -7.89
N PRO A 251 -8.59 22.19 -8.82
CA PRO A 251 -9.78 22.60 -9.56
C PRO A 251 -10.46 21.41 -10.26
N SER A 252 -11.77 21.55 -10.53
CA SER A 252 -12.55 20.56 -11.27
C SER A 252 -12.66 19.19 -10.59
N ASN A 253 -12.62 19.14 -9.25
CA ASN A 253 -12.68 17.92 -8.43
C ASN A 253 -11.55 16.92 -8.69
N MET A 254 -10.42 17.39 -9.24
CA MET A 254 -9.22 16.57 -9.40
C MET A 254 -8.66 16.20 -8.03
N GLN A 255 -8.37 14.92 -7.82
CA GLN A 255 -7.68 14.43 -6.63
C GLN A 255 -6.50 13.55 -7.00
N LEU A 256 -5.38 13.78 -6.33
CA LEU A 256 -4.16 13.00 -6.52
C LEU A 256 -3.43 12.86 -5.19
N CYS A 257 -2.84 11.71 -4.93
CA CYS A 257 -2.06 11.49 -3.72
C CYS A 257 -0.56 11.49 -4.04
N ALA A 258 0.17 12.45 -3.49
CA ALA A 258 1.62 12.46 -3.48
C ALA A 258 2.14 11.70 -2.25
N VAL A 259 3.09 10.79 -2.44
CA VAL A 259 3.67 9.95 -1.40
C VAL A 259 5.17 10.21 -1.35
N LEU A 260 5.63 10.81 -0.26
CA LEU A 260 7.04 11.03 0.02
C LEU A 260 7.58 9.83 0.78
N VAL A 261 8.50 9.11 0.16
CA VAL A 261 9.19 7.95 0.75
C VAL A 261 10.58 8.39 1.19
N PHE A 262 10.95 8.09 2.43
CA PHE A 262 12.19 8.60 3.01
C PHE A 262 13.36 7.67 2.72
N ALA A 263 14.52 8.25 2.42
CA ALA A 263 15.75 7.50 2.21
C ALA A 263 16.97 8.23 2.74
N VAL A 264 18.06 7.48 2.93
CA VAL A 264 19.37 8.02 3.31
C VAL A 264 20.41 7.52 2.31
N GLU A 265 21.20 8.43 1.74
CA GLU A 265 22.32 8.08 0.88
C GLU A 265 23.45 7.42 1.68
N GLN A 266 24.08 6.40 1.10
CA GLN A 266 25.13 5.60 1.71
C GLN A 266 26.42 5.69 0.91
N GLY A 267 27.40 6.44 1.42
CA GLY A 267 28.77 6.45 0.89
C GLY A 267 28.88 6.91 -0.56
N SER A 268 28.77 5.97 -1.52
CA SER A 268 28.86 6.24 -2.95
C SER A 268 27.59 6.87 -3.53
N PRO A 269 27.72 7.83 -4.47
CA PRO A 269 26.57 8.44 -5.13
C PRO A 269 25.63 7.40 -5.75
N GLY A 270 24.32 7.52 -5.48
CA GLY A 270 23.30 6.62 -6.00
C GLY A 270 23.10 5.32 -5.22
N THR A 271 23.87 5.06 -4.17
CA THR A 271 23.59 3.99 -3.20
C THR A 271 22.81 4.58 -2.04
N PHE A 272 21.64 4.02 -1.73
CA PHE A 272 20.78 4.54 -0.67
C PHE A 272 19.97 3.43 -0.01
N LEU A 273 19.43 3.75 1.16
CA LEU A 273 18.51 2.89 1.90
C LEU A 273 17.19 3.60 2.07
N ILE A 274 16.10 2.91 1.73
CA ILE A 274 14.75 3.34 2.06
C ILE A 274 14.53 3.08 3.54
N LEU A 275 13.98 4.07 4.23
CA LEU A 275 13.55 3.91 5.62
C LEU A 275 12.18 3.22 5.59
N GLN A 276 12.10 2.03 6.19
CA GLN A 276 10.88 1.24 6.38
C GLN A 276 10.58 1.16 7.86
#